data_AF-A0AAW1V0Y9-F1
#
_entry.id   AF-A0AAW1V0Y9-F1
#
_cell.length_a   1.000
_cell.length_b   1.000
_cell.length_c   1.000
_cell.angle_alpha   90.00
_cell.angle_beta   90.00
_cell.angle_gamma   90.00
#
_symmetry.space_group_name_H-M   'P 1'
#
loop_
_entity.id
_entity.type
_entity.pdbx_description
1 polymer ?
#
loop_
_entity_poly.entity_id
_entity_poly.type
_entity_poly.pdbx_seq_one_letter_code
_entity_poly.pdbx_strand_id
1 'polypeptide(L)'
;MPEADSGFNIPEEEYIPSENTLREKFLLLWIFACSNGQQQYFRVQPRNVKVQEGGEVMLECEVANLAGQVQWTKDGFALGFSNVIPGFPRYSVIGDRRHGVYNLRVSNASLEDDAEYQCQVGPARLHKAIRANALLNVI
;
A
#
# COMPACT_ATOMS: atom_id res chain seq x y z
N MET A 1 -60.03 -32.43 60.42
CA MET A 1 -60.80 -32.74 59.20
C MET A 1 -60.40 -31.73 58.14
N PRO A 2 -60.19 -32.19 56.90
CA PRO A 2 -59.02 -31.93 56.04
C PRO A 2 -59.43 -31.02 54.85
N GLU A 3 -58.69 -30.72 53.78
CA GLU A 3 -57.73 -31.40 52.87
C GLU A 3 -56.82 -30.30 52.24
N ALA A 4 -55.51 -30.49 52.02
CA ALA A 4 -54.85 -31.02 50.80
C ALA A 4 -55.29 -30.28 49.51
N ASP A 5 -54.49 -29.95 48.50
CA ASP A 5 -53.08 -30.06 48.12
C ASP A 5 -52.98 -29.25 46.80
N SER A 6 -51.76 -28.98 46.35
CA SER A 6 -51.31 -28.96 44.96
C SER A 6 -50.42 -27.75 44.67
N GLY A 7 -49.11 -28.03 44.68
CA GLY A 7 -48.16 -27.20 43.99
C GLY A 7 -48.52 -27.09 42.51
N PHE A 8 -48.29 -25.92 41.95
CA PHE A 8 -48.26 -25.69 40.52
C PHE A 8 -46.93 -25.03 40.17
N ASN A 9 -45.97 -25.85 39.74
CA ASN A 9 -44.80 -25.45 38.96
C ASN A 9 -45.23 -25.35 37.50
N ILE A 10 -45.15 -24.19 36.83
CA ILE A 10 -44.85 -23.99 35.38
C ILE A 10 -44.64 -22.46 35.14
N PRO A 11 -43.98 -21.99 34.06
CA PRO A 11 -42.61 -22.21 33.55
C PRO A 11 -41.73 -20.94 33.64
N GLU A 12 -40.42 -21.09 33.41
CA GLU A 12 -39.59 -20.00 32.87
C GLU A 12 -40.21 -19.49 31.56
N GLU A 13 -40.73 -18.27 31.57
CA GLU A 13 -41.23 -17.63 30.37
C GLU A 13 -40.04 -17.28 29.47
N GLU A 14 -39.97 -18.03 28.38
CA GLU A 14 -38.98 -17.99 27.33
C GLU A 14 -38.90 -16.57 26.72
N TYR A 15 -37.74 -15.93 26.86
CA TYR A 15 -37.45 -14.64 26.23
C TYR A 15 -37.39 -14.83 24.71
N ILE A 16 -38.47 -14.46 24.00
CA ILE A 16 -38.51 -14.40 22.53
C ILE A 16 -38.18 -12.98 22.08
N PRO A 17 -36.98 -12.68 21.55
CA PRO A 17 -36.66 -11.36 21.04
C PRO A 17 -37.38 -11.10 19.71
N SER A 18 -38.03 -9.94 19.60
CA SER A 18 -38.63 -9.46 18.35
C SER A 18 -37.60 -9.38 17.22
N GLU A 19 -38.00 -9.69 15.97
CA GLU A 19 -37.15 -9.61 14.76
C GLU A 19 -36.46 -8.24 14.56
N ASN A 20 -37.01 -7.18 15.16
CA ASN A 20 -36.46 -5.82 15.11
C ASN A 20 -35.12 -5.67 15.85
N THR A 21 -34.84 -6.50 16.86
CA THR A 21 -33.59 -6.44 17.64
C THR A 21 -32.39 -6.92 16.84
N LEU A 22 -32.59 -7.75 15.81
CA LEU A 22 -31.52 -8.24 14.94
C LEU A 22 -31.03 -7.16 13.98
N ARG A 23 -31.94 -6.33 13.43
CA ARG A 23 -31.59 -5.25 12.50
C ARG A 23 -30.79 -4.13 13.17
N GLU A 24 -31.13 -3.77 14.40
CA GLU A 24 -30.39 -2.74 15.16
C GLU A 24 -29.01 -3.24 15.61
N LYS A 25 -28.89 -4.51 16.00
CA LYS A 25 -27.58 -5.14 16.31
C LYS A 25 -26.70 -5.28 15.07
N PHE A 26 -27.28 -5.51 13.88
CA PHE A 26 -26.54 -5.51 12.61
C PHE A 26 -26.06 -4.12 12.21
N LEU A 27 -26.86 -3.07 12.42
CA LEU A 27 -26.43 -1.68 12.17
C LEU A 27 -25.26 -1.29 13.08
N LEU A 28 -25.32 -1.64 14.36
CA LEU A 28 -24.20 -1.39 15.30
C LEU A 28 -22.95 -2.20 14.96
N LEU A 29 -23.10 -3.44 14.45
CA LEU A 29 -21.96 -4.26 13.98
C LEU A 29 -21.36 -3.78 12.65
N TRP A 30 -22.11 -3.06 11.81
CA TRP A 30 -21.61 -2.51 10.54
C TRP A 30 -20.85 -1.19 10.70
N ILE A 31 -21.14 -0.40 11.74
CA ILE A 31 -20.46 0.89 11.98
C ILE A 31 -19.08 0.69 12.63
N PHE A 32 -18.86 -0.43 13.34
CA PHE A 32 -17.63 -0.69 14.11
C PHE A 32 -16.46 -1.31 13.32
N ALA A 33 -16.62 -1.61 12.02
CA ALA A 33 -15.57 -2.20 11.20
C ALA A 33 -15.00 -1.24 10.14
N CYS A 34 -14.96 0.08 10.40
CA CYS A 34 -14.00 0.94 9.70
C CYS A 34 -12.61 0.63 10.23
N SER A 35 -11.99 -0.43 9.73
CA SER A 35 -10.57 -0.68 9.94
C SER A 35 -9.79 0.57 9.54
N ASN A 36 -9.06 1.18 10.49
CA ASN A 36 -8.09 2.26 10.25
C ASN A 36 -6.89 1.73 9.44
N GLY A 37 -7.15 1.17 8.25
CA GLY A 37 -6.12 0.72 7.32
C GLY A 37 -5.45 1.95 6.73
N GLN A 38 -4.26 2.30 7.20
CA GLN A 38 -3.50 3.40 6.61
C GLN A 38 -2.99 2.98 5.23
N GLN A 39 -3.36 3.74 4.20
CA GLN A 39 -2.96 3.50 2.82
C GLN A 39 -1.46 3.75 2.61
N GLN A 40 -0.81 3.01 1.69
CA GLN A 40 0.56 3.30 1.27
C GLN A 40 0.60 4.62 0.50
N TYR A 41 1.60 5.47 0.76
CA TYR A 41 1.76 6.77 0.12
C TYR A 41 3.23 7.15 -0.05
N PHE A 42 3.54 8.00 -1.02
CA PHE A 42 4.89 8.55 -1.17
C PHE A 42 5.14 9.63 -0.12
N ARG A 43 6.11 9.41 0.76
CA ARG A 43 6.63 10.48 1.64
C ARG A 43 7.67 11.34 0.94
N VAL A 44 8.38 10.77 -0.04
CA VAL A 44 9.22 11.49 -1.00
C VAL A 44 8.86 10.99 -2.39
N GLN A 45 8.47 11.93 -3.26
CA GLN A 45 8.19 11.67 -4.66
C GLN A 45 9.41 12.06 -5.50
N PRO A 46 9.67 11.36 -6.61
CA PRO A 46 10.72 11.75 -7.52
C PRO A 46 10.41 13.10 -8.15
N ARG A 47 11.47 13.81 -8.54
CA ARG A 47 11.40 15.12 -9.18
C ARG A 47 12.19 15.08 -10.47
N ASN A 48 11.84 15.98 -11.39
CA ASN A 48 12.58 16.10 -12.63
C ASN A 48 14.03 16.51 -12.34
N VAL A 49 14.97 15.87 -13.04
CA VAL A 49 16.41 16.11 -12.91
C VAL A 49 16.99 16.41 -14.28
N LYS A 50 18.00 17.28 -14.30
CA LYS A 50 18.89 17.46 -15.45
C LYS A 50 20.29 17.07 -15.04
N VAL A 51 20.98 16.32 -15.88
CA VAL A 51 22.36 15.88 -15.64
C VAL A 51 23.16 16.07 -16.91
N GLN A 52 24.44 16.40 -16.77
CA GLN A 52 25.35 16.36 -17.89
C GLN A 52 25.69 14.90 -18.25
N GLU A 53 25.88 14.61 -19.53
CA GLU A 53 26.40 13.30 -19.97
C GLU A 53 27.67 12.92 -19.19
N GLY A 54 27.75 11.64 -18.79
CA GLY A 54 28.77 11.09 -17.89
C GLY A 54 28.52 11.33 -16.40
N GLY A 55 27.55 12.15 -16.03
CA GLY A 55 27.18 12.43 -14.65
C GLY A 55 26.47 11.27 -13.93
N GLU A 56 26.19 11.48 -12.65
CA GLU A 56 25.41 10.55 -11.83
C GLU A 56 24.06 11.17 -11.48
N VAL A 57 23.01 10.35 -11.55
CA VAL A 57 21.63 10.74 -11.23
C VAL A 57 21.11 9.92 -10.08
N MET A 58 20.38 10.58 -9.19
CA MET A 58 19.55 9.97 -8.16
C MET A 58 18.11 10.43 -8.31
N LEU A 59 17.20 9.51 -8.62
CA LEU A 59 15.75 9.74 -8.58
C LEU A 59 15.20 9.18 -7.26
N GLU A 60 14.69 10.07 -6.41
CA GLU A 60 14.22 9.71 -5.08
C GLU A 60 12.86 9.03 -5.11
N CYS A 61 12.66 7.98 -4.32
CA CYS A 61 11.35 7.40 -4.10
C CYS A 61 11.29 6.78 -2.71
N GLU A 62 10.47 7.36 -1.84
CA GLU A 62 10.28 6.87 -0.49
C GLU A 62 8.81 6.70 -0.15
N VAL A 63 8.48 5.52 0.39
CA VAL A 63 7.10 5.09 0.64
C VAL A 63 6.89 4.88 2.12
N ALA A 64 5.85 5.52 2.67
CA ALA A 64 5.36 5.25 4.00
C ALA A 64 4.16 4.28 3.93
N ASN A 65 3.97 3.50 5.00
CA ASN A 65 2.97 2.42 5.05
C ASN A 65 3.08 1.45 3.88
N LEU A 66 4.32 1.16 3.45
CA LEU A 66 4.60 0.30 2.32
C LEU A 66 4.02 -1.10 2.55
N ALA A 67 3.13 -1.53 1.67
CA ALA A 67 2.52 -2.86 1.70
C ALA A 67 2.70 -3.61 0.37
N GLY A 68 2.63 -2.89 -0.76
CA GLY A 68 2.90 -3.43 -2.08
C GLY A 68 4.39 -3.54 -2.40
N GLN A 69 4.71 -4.16 -3.54
CA GLN A 69 6.06 -4.18 -4.08
C GLN A 69 6.36 -2.87 -4.82
N VAL A 70 7.59 -2.36 -4.68
CA VAL A 70 8.06 -1.15 -5.37
C VAL A 70 8.90 -1.54 -6.58
N GLN A 71 8.66 -0.87 -7.71
CA GLN A 71 9.40 -1.03 -8.95
C GLN A 71 9.53 0.31 -9.67
N TRP A 72 10.65 0.49 -10.37
CA TRP A 72 10.83 1.58 -11.32
C TRP A 72 10.49 1.15 -12.74
N THR A 73 9.91 2.07 -13.51
CA THR A 73 9.81 1.95 -14.96
C THR A 73 10.56 3.08 -15.64
N LYS A 74 11.06 2.83 -16.85
CA LYS A 74 11.62 3.82 -17.78
C LYS A 74 10.83 3.75 -19.09
N ASP A 75 10.16 4.83 -19.49
CA ASP A 75 9.24 4.87 -20.64
C ASP A 75 8.24 3.70 -20.65
N GLY A 76 7.73 3.35 -19.47
CA GLY A 76 6.82 2.22 -19.27
C GLY A 76 7.49 0.83 -19.24
N PHE A 77 8.78 0.70 -19.53
CA PHE A 77 9.51 -0.56 -19.39
C PHE A 77 9.89 -0.82 -17.93
N ALA A 78 9.48 -1.98 -17.40
CA ALA A 78 9.73 -2.37 -16.02
C ALA A 78 11.20 -2.77 -15.79
N LEU A 79 11.85 -2.12 -14.81
CA LEU A 79 13.24 -2.38 -14.45
C LEU A 79 13.41 -3.53 -13.42
N GLY A 80 12.31 -4.17 -13.00
CA GLY A 80 12.37 -5.27 -12.02
C GLY A 80 12.23 -4.83 -10.56
N PHE A 81 12.35 -5.78 -9.63
CA PHE A 81 12.17 -5.59 -8.17
C PHE A 81 13.47 -5.75 -7.37
N SER A 82 14.57 -6.00 -8.07
CA SER A 82 15.90 -6.23 -7.51
C SER A 82 16.68 -4.92 -7.41
N ASN A 83 17.65 -4.87 -6.50
CA ASN A 83 18.56 -3.73 -6.37
C ASN A 83 19.52 -3.64 -7.57
N VAL A 84 19.92 -4.79 -8.10
CA VAL A 84 20.67 -4.91 -9.37
C VAL A 84 19.66 -5.17 -10.48
N ILE A 85 19.74 -4.38 -11.55
CA ILE A 85 18.79 -4.44 -12.67
C ILE A 85 19.46 -5.22 -13.83
N PRO A 86 19.01 -6.45 -14.13
CA PRO A 86 19.57 -7.25 -15.21
C PRO A 86 19.45 -6.52 -16.56
N GLY A 87 20.54 -6.49 -17.33
CA GLY A 87 20.60 -5.77 -18.61
C GLY A 87 20.88 -4.27 -18.49
N PHE A 88 20.88 -3.69 -17.29
CA PHE A 88 21.16 -2.27 -17.04
C PHE A 88 22.28 -2.11 -16.00
N PRO A 89 23.54 -2.40 -16.35
CA PRO A 89 24.66 -2.46 -15.39
C PRO A 89 24.97 -1.11 -14.72
N ARG A 90 24.57 0.01 -15.33
CA ARG A 90 24.74 1.37 -14.78
C ARG A 90 23.66 1.74 -13.76
N TYR A 91 22.59 0.95 -13.68
CA TYR A 91 21.39 1.25 -12.91
C TYR A 91 21.39 0.44 -11.62
N SER A 92 20.98 1.06 -10.52
CA SER A 92 20.78 0.34 -9.26
C SER A 92 19.69 0.99 -8.43
N VAL A 93 18.92 0.20 -7.70
CA VAL A 93 18.01 0.71 -6.67
C VAL A 93 18.74 0.69 -5.33
N ILE A 94 18.92 1.86 -4.74
CA ILE A 94 19.63 2.06 -3.48
C ILE A 94 18.69 2.61 -2.39
N GLY A 95 19.00 2.31 -1.14
CA GLY A 95 18.22 2.74 0.02
C GLY A 95 17.87 1.60 0.97
N ASP A 96 17.36 1.95 2.14
CA ASP A 96 16.85 0.99 3.11
C ASP A 96 15.40 0.61 2.79
N ARG A 97 15.25 -0.57 2.17
CA ARG A 97 13.94 -1.13 1.81
C ARG A 97 13.05 -1.39 3.02
N ARG A 98 13.62 -1.66 4.20
CA ARG A 98 12.82 -1.86 5.43
C ARG A 98 12.14 -0.57 5.86
N HIS A 99 12.75 0.57 5.52
CA HIS A 99 12.20 1.89 5.73
C HIS A 99 11.55 2.47 4.47
N GLY A 100 11.30 1.67 3.43
CA GLY A 100 10.57 2.12 2.24
C GLY A 100 11.37 3.06 1.32
N VAL A 101 12.71 3.04 1.34
CA VAL A 101 13.57 3.86 0.46
C VAL A 101 14.00 3.05 -0.76
N TYR A 102 13.67 3.53 -1.96
CA TYR A 102 13.85 2.87 -3.25
C TYR A 102 14.38 3.85 -4.30
N ASN A 103 15.46 4.56 -3.99
CA ASN A 103 15.99 5.58 -4.90
C ASN A 103 16.67 4.90 -6.09
N LEU A 104 16.34 5.33 -7.31
CA LEU A 104 16.98 4.82 -8.52
C LEU A 104 18.24 5.65 -8.80
N ARG A 105 19.38 4.95 -8.85
CA ARG A 105 20.67 5.50 -9.24
C ARG A 105 20.97 5.13 -10.69
N VAL A 106 21.37 6.11 -11.49
CA VAL A 106 21.95 5.90 -12.83
C VAL A 106 23.34 6.51 -12.84
N SER A 107 24.36 5.67 -13.01
CA SER A 107 25.76 6.09 -13.08
C SER A 107 26.20 6.31 -14.52
N ASN A 108 27.13 7.24 -14.75
CA ASN A 108 27.67 7.56 -16.08
C ASN A 108 26.54 7.76 -17.11
N ALA A 109 25.66 8.72 -16.84
CA ALA A 109 24.45 8.98 -17.63
C ALA A 109 24.76 9.17 -19.11
N SER A 110 23.94 8.63 -20.00
CA SER A 110 24.04 8.83 -21.45
C SER A 110 22.73 9.36 -22.01
N LEU A 111 22.73 9.87 -23.24
CA LEU A 111 21.50 10.34 -23.91
C LEU A 111 20.38 9.29 -23.97
N GLU A 112 20.71 8.00 -23.90
CA GLU A 112 19.71 6.92 -23.83
C GLU A 112 18.92 6.94 -22.52
N ASP A 113 19.46 7.54 -21.45
CA ASP A 113 18.80 7.66 -20.15
C ASP A 113 17.82 8.83 -20.08
N ASP A 114 17.76 9.69 -21.11
CA ASP A 114 16.75 10.74 -21.22
C ASP A 114 15.37 10.11 -21.44
N ALA A 115 14.53 10.14 -20.41
CA ALA A 115 13.29 9.37 -20.38
C ALA A 115 12.33 9.84 -19.27
N GLU A 116 11.08 9.40 -19.35
CA GLU A 116 10.17 9.41 -18.20
C GLU A 116 10.44 8.19 -17.31
N TYR A 117 10.74 8.46 -16.05
CA TYR A 117 10.85 7.46 -15.01
C TYR A 117 9.63 7.51 -14.11
N GLN A 118 9.16 6.35 -13.65
CA GLN A 118 8.05 6.28 -12.71
C GLN A 118 8.35 5.28 -11.59
N CYS A 119 8.23 5.74 -10.35
CA CYS A 119 8.22 4.87 -9.19
C CYS A 119 6.80 4.35 -8.99
N GLN A 120 6.63 3.03 -9.04
CA GLN A 120 5.35 2.36 -8.88
C GLN A 120 5.35 1.52 -7.60
N VAL A 121 4.24 1.58 -6.85
CA VAL A 121 3.97 0.66 -5.76
C VAL A 121 2.70 -0.12 -6.12
N GLY A 122 2.84 -1.44 -6.23
CA GLY A 122 1.74 -2.34 -6.57
C GLY A 122 0.64 -2.37 -5.51
N PRO A 123 -0.55 -2.93 -5.82
CA PRO A 123 -1.58 -3.13 -4.81
C PRO A 123 -1.14 -4.18 -3.78
N ALA A 124 -1.72 -4.10 -2.58
CA ALA A 124 -1.62 -5.13 -1.55
C ALA A 124 -2.96 -5.25 -0.83
N ARG A 125 -3.09 -6.19 0.12
CA ARG A 125 -4.33 -6.39 0.89
C ARG A 125 -4.75 -5.07 1.54
N LEU A 126 -5.90 -4.52 1.11
CA LEU A 126 -6.45 -3.22 1.56
C LEU A 126 -5.63 -1.97 1.16
N HIS A 127 -4.62 -2.10 0.29
CA HIS A 127 -3.81 -0.99 -0.20
C HIS A 127 -3.94 -0.85 -1.73
N LYS A 128 -4.38 0.33 -2.18
CA LYS A 128 -4.37 0.73 -3.59
C LYS A 128 -2.93 0.94 -4.12
N ALA A 129 -2.74 0.69 -5.41
CA ALA A 129 -1.50 1.03 -6.10
C ALA A 129 -1.30 2.56 -6.15
N ILE A 130 -0.05 3.01 -6.09
CA ILE A 130 0.35 4.43 -6.22
C ILE A 130 1.50 4.54 -7.23
N ARG A 131 1.59 5.67 -7.93
CA ARG A 131 2.62 5.94 -8.96
C ARG A 131 3.05 7.41 -8.90
N ALA A 132 4.33 7.69 -9.12
CA ALA A 132 4.86 9.04 -9.21
C ALA A 132 5.95 9.13 -10.28
N ASN A 133 5.88 10.18 -11.12
CA ASN A 133 6.73 10.35 -12.31
C ASN A 133 7.86 11.35 -12.06
N ALA A 134 8.94 11.20 -12.80
CA ALA A 134 9.97 12.21 -13.00
C ALA A 134 10.58 12.10 -14.38
N LEU A 135 10.93 13.25 -14.96
CA LEU A 135 11.70 13.35 -16.19
C LEU A 135 13.19 13.47 -15.86
N LEU A 136 14.01 12.59 -16.41
CA LEU A 136 15.46 12.76 -16.45
C LEU A 136 15.82 13.33 -17.82
N ASN A 137 16.45 14.51 -17.87
CA ASN A 137 17.03 15.02 -19.11
C ASN A 137 18.56 14.95 -19.05
N VAL A 138 19.19 14.49 -20.11
CA VAL A 138 20.65 14.42 -20.23
C VAL A 138 21.13 15.48 -21.22
N ILE A 139 22.06 16.34 -20.79
CA ILE A 139 22.54 17.50 -21.55
C ILE A 139 24.05 17.49 -21.81
#